data_AF-A0A3D5BWW0-F1
#
_entry.id   AF-A0A3D5BWW0-F1
#
_cell.length_a   1.000
_cell.length_b   1.000
_cell.length_c   1.000
_cell.angle_alpha   90.00
_cell.angle_beta   90.00
_cell.angle_gamma   90.00
#
_symmetry.space_group_name_H-M   'P 1'
#
loop_
_entity.id
_entity.type
_entity.pdbx_description
1 polymer ?
#
loop_
_entity_poly.entity_id
_entity_poly.type
_entity_poly.pdbx_seq_one_letter_code
_entity_poly.pdbx_strand_id
1 'polypeptide(L)' 'MPALIILSLYSILILFYIITCFFIVYHLVNFSVHSSLKILNVSVFVFLAIGLLIYNVAIFFSIDWNSLVYKLIAY' A
#
# COMPACT_ATOMS: atom_id res chain seq x y z
N MET A 1 4.83 22.73 -5.40
CA MET A 1 4.43 22.10 -6.69
C MET A 1 4.91 20.64 -6.81
N PRO A 2 6.18 20.27 -6.56
CA PRO A 2 6.62 18.89 -6.75
C PRO A 2 5.93 17.90 -5.79
N ALA A 3 5.66 18.30 -4.55
CA ALA A 3 4.94 17.48 -3.59
C ALA A 3 3.55 17.02 -4.08
N LEU A 4 2.83 17.85 -4.85
CA LEU A 4 1.52 17.47 -5.43
C LEU A 4 1.66 16.40 -6.51
N ILE A 5 2.71 16.49 -7.34
CA ILE A 5 2.99 15.49 -8.37
C ILE A 5 3.36 14.16 -7.71
N ILE A 6 4.23 14.18 -6.70
CA ILE A 6 4.61 12.98 -5.96
C ILE A 6 3.39 12.36 -5.27
N LEU A 7 2.52 13.17 -4.66
CA LEU A 7 1.28 12.70 -4.07
C LEU A 7 0.36 12.03 -5.10
N SER A 8 0.23 12.58 -6.31
CA SER A 8 -0.57 11.96 -7.37
C SER A 8 -0.02 10.61 -7.82
N LEU A 9 1.31 10.48 -7.98
CA LEU A 9 1.97 9.22 -8.32
C LEU A 9 1.82 8.20 -7.19
N TYR A 10 1.96 8.65 -5.94
CA TYR A 10 1.79 7.80 -4.77
C TYR A 10 0.34 7.30 -4.64
N SER A 11 -0.63 8.13 -5.00
CA SER A 11 -2.05 7.75 -5.00
C SER A 11 -2.35 6.65 -6.04
N ILE A 12 -1.69 6.69 -7.19
CA ILE A 12 -1.77 5.63 -8.21
C ILE A 12 -1.18 4.32 -7.66
N LEU A 13 -0.04 4.37 -6.96
CA LEU A 13 0.54 3.19 -6.32
C LEU A 13 -0.36 2.60 -5.24
N ILE A 14 -0.98 3.44 -4.43
CA ILE A 14 -1.98 3.00 -3.43
C ILE A 14 -3.17 2.32 -4.11
N LEU A 15 -3.66 2.87 -5.23
CA LEU A 15 -4.75 2.28 -5.98
C LEU A 15 -4.39 0.89 -6.52
N PHE A 16 -3.21 0.74 -7.13
CA PHE A 16 -2.71 -0.57 -7.56
C PHE A 16 -2.57 -1.55 -6.40
N TYR A 17 -2.02 -1.10 -5.27
CA TYR A 17 -1.91 -1.90 -4.06
C TYR A 17 -3.28 -2.43 -3.58
N ILE A 18 -4.30 -1.58 -3.55
CA ILE A 18 -5.66 -1.96 -3.16
C ILE A 18 -6.22 -3.01 -4.14
N ILE A 19 -6.06 -2.82 -5.45
CA ILE A 19 -6.48 -3.79 -6.47
C ILE A 19 -5.78 -5.14 -6.26
N THR A 20 -4.47 -5.12 -6.02
CA THR A 20 -3.70 -6.34 -5.72
C THR A 20 -4.18 -7.02 -4.45
N CYS A 21 -4.54 -6.28 -3.40
CA CYS A 21 -5.12 -6.85 -2.18
C CYS A 21 -6.44 -7.59 -2.47
N PHE A 22 -7.34 -7.00 -3.26
CA PHE A 22 -8.57 -7.67 -3.69
C PHE A 22 -8.29 -8.96 -4.47
N PHE A 23 -7.33 -8.92 -5.39
CA PHE A 23 -6.92 -10.09 -6.17
C PHE A 23 -6.38 -11.20 -5.27
N ILE A 24 -5.54 -10.87 -4.27
CA ILE A 24 -4.99 -11.83 -3.32
C ILE A 24 -6.08 -12.43 -2.43
N VAL A 25 -6.99 -11.60 -1.89
CA VAL A 25 -8.13 -12.10 -1.09
C VAL A 25 -9.01 -13.02 -1.91
N TYR A 26 -9.34 -12.66 -3.15
CA TYR A 26 -10.09 -13.52 -4.06
C TYR A 26 -9.39 -14.88 -4.25
N HIS A 27 -8.07 -14.88 -4.44
CA HIS A 27 -7.32 -16.12 -4.60
C HIS A 27 -7.27 -16.96 -3.32
N LEU A 28 -7.05 -16.33 -2.17
CA LEU A 28 -7.08 -16.99 -0.87
C LEU A 28 -8.44 -17.63 -0.58
N VAL A 29 -9.53 -16.95 -0.92
CA VAL A 29 -10.88 -17.46 -0.69
C VAL A 29 -11.23 -18.60 -1.66
N ASN A 30 -10.81 -18.53 -2.93
CA ASN A 30 -11.24 -19.50 -3.94
C ASN A 30 -10.30 -20.69 -4.12
N PHE A 31 -8.99 -20.52 -3.92
CA PHE A 31 -7.96 -21.53 -4.19
C PHE A 31 -7.27 -22.07 -2.93
N SER A 32 -7.77 -21.73 -1.74
CA SER A 32 -7.26 -22.30 -0.48
C SER A 32 -7.51 -23.82 -0.41
N VAL A 33 -6.43 -24.59 -0.34
CA VAL A 33 -6.44 -26.06 -0.21
C VAL A 33 -7.06 -26.54 1.10
N HIS A 34 -6.88 -25.80 2.20
CA HIS A 34 -7.40 -26.17 3.53
C HIS A 34 -8.53 -25.23 3.97
N SER A 35 -9.77 -25.71 3.92
CA SER A 35 -10.98 -24.92 4.24
C SER A 35 -11.00 -24.35 5.66
N SER A 36 -10.41 -25.04 6.64
CA SER A 36 -10.34 -24.60 8.04
C SER A 36 -9.38 -23.43 8.27
N LEU A 37 -8.32 -23.32 7.46
CA LEU A 37 -7.34 -22.23 7.57
C LEU A 37 -7.68 -21.03 6.70
N LYS A 38 -8.68 -21.15 5.81
CA LYS A 38 -9.09 -20.10 4.88
C LYS A 38 -9.41 -18.79 5.60
N ILE A 39 -10.26 -18.84 6.63
CA ILE A 39 -10.69 -17.65 7.38
C ILE A 39 -9.49 -17.02 8.10
N LEU A 40 -8.68 -17.84 8.79
CA LEU A 40 -7.49 -17.36 9.49
C LEU A 40 -6.51 -16.67 8.54
N ASN A 41 -6.21 -17.29 7.40
CA ASN A 41 -5.27 -16.75 6.42
C ASN A 41 -5.77 -15.45 5.81
N VAL A 42 -7.06 -15.36 5.47
CA VAL A 42 -7.66 -14.12 4.95
C VAL A 42 -7.63 -13.03 6.01
N SER A 43 -8.00 -13.32 7.26
CA SER A 43 -7.97 -12.34 8.35
C SER A 43 -6.56 -11.82 8.63
N VAL A 44 -5.56 -12.71 8.68
CA VAL A 44 -4.15 -12.32 8.86
C VAL A 44 -3.68 -11.46 7.70
N PHE A 45 -3.99 -11.85 6.46
CA PHE A 45 -3.63 -11.08 5.28
C PHE A 45 -4.25 -9.67 5.31
N VAL A 46 -5.55 -9.56 5.57
CA VAL A 46 -6.26 -8.27 5.62
C VAL A 46 -5.68 -7.38 6.71
N PHE A 47 -5.41 -7.93 7.90
CA PHE A 47 -4.82 -7.16 9.01
C PHE A 47 -3.44 -6.61 8.64
N LEU A 48 -2.56 -7.46 8.11
CA LEU A 48 -1.23 -7.04 7.66
C LEU A 48 -1.31 -6.03 6.52
N ALA A 49 -2.21 -6.24 5.55
CA ALA A 49 -2.38 -5.35 4.40
C ALA A 49 -2.87 -3.96 4.82
N ILE A 50 -3.80 -3.86 5.77
CA ILE A 50 -4.25 -2.58 6.32
C ILE A 50 -3.11 -1.90 7.08
N GLY A 51 -2.39 -2.65 7.92
CA GLY A 51 -1.24 -2.12 8.67
C GLY A 51 -0.16 -1.54 7.74
N LEU A 52 0.18 -2.28 6.68
CA LEU A 52 1.12 -1.83 5.65
C LEU A 52 0.63 -0.58 4.92
N LEU A 53 -0.66 -0.51 4.58
CA LEU A 53 -1.23 0.67 3.92
C LEU A 53 -1.12 1.91 4.81
N ILE A 54 -1.56 1.80 6.06
CA ILE A 54 -1.52 2.89 7.05
C ILE A 54 -0.07 3.35 7.26
N TYR A 55 0.86 2.40 7.43
CA TYR A 55 2.27 2.72 7.65
C TYR A 55 2.89 3.46 6.45
N ASN A 56 2.62 3.01 5.23
CA ASN A 56 3.11 3.65 4.01
C ASN A 56 2.55 5.08 3.84
N VAL A 57 1.25 5.26 4.09
CA VAL A 57 0.62 6.59 4.07
C VAL A 57 1.23 7.49 5.15
N ALA A 58 1.45 6.98 6.36
CA ALA A 58 2.07 7.74 7.44
C ALA A 58 3.51 8.15 7.09
N ILE A 59 4.32 7.23 6.52
CA ILE A 59 5.67 7.54 6.04
C ILE A 59 5.61 8.66 4.99
N PHE A 60 4.69 8.55 4.03
CA PHE A 60 4.56 9.57 2.99
C PHE A 60 4.36 10.97 3.60
N PHE A 61 3.46 11.12 4.57
CA PHE A 61 3.23 12.40 5.23
C PHE A 61 4.32 12.80 6.23
N SER A 62 5.18 11.88 6.65
CA SER A 62 6.32 12.18 7.53
C SER A 62 7.52 12.82 6.80
N ILE A 63 7.56 12.73 5.47
CA ILE A 63 8.68 13.21 4.66
C ILE A 63 8.43 14.66 4.20
N ASP A 64 9.42 15.53 4.38
CA ASP A 64 9.45 16.86 3.75
C ASP A 64 9.86 16.75 2.28
N TRP A 65 8.87 16.47 1.43
CA TRP A 65 9.06 16.31 -0.01
C TRP A 65 9.59 17.57 -0.70
N ASN A 66 9.27 18.76 -0.20
CA ASN A 66 9.76 19.99 -0.81
C ASN A 66 11.26 20.14 -0.59
N SER A 67 11.72 19.91 0.64
CA SER A 67 13.15 19.92 0.99
C SER A 67 13.92 18.83 0.24
N LEU A 68 13.37 17.62 0.18
CA LEU A 68 14.00 16.49 -0.50
C LEU A 68 14.16 16.74 -2.01
N VAL A 69 13.11 17.21 -2.68
CA VAL A 69 13.17 17.52 -4.11
C VAL A 69 14.09 18.70 -4.41
N TYR A 70 14.07 19.73 -3.56
CA TYR A 70 14.97 20.87 -3.72
C TYR A 70 16.44 20.44 -3.67
N LYS A 71 16.81 19.59 -2.69
CA LYS A 71 18.16 19.03 -2.59
C LYS A 71 18.54 18.17 -3.79
N LEU A 72 17.58 17.46 -4.39
CA LEU A 72 17.81 16.56 -5.52
C LEU A 72 18.00 17.29 -6.87
N ILE A 73 17.48 18.51 -6.99
CA ILE A 73 17.59 19.34 -8.21
C ILE A 73 18.77 20.32 -8.11
N ALA A 74 19.12 20.77 -6.89
CA ALA A 74 20.21 21.71 -6.65
C ALA A 74 21.61 21.06 -6.63
N TYR A 75 21.67 19.73 -6.58
CA TYR A 75 22.87 18.91 -6.80
C TYR A 75 22.77 18.20 -8.15
#